data_AF-A0A845PUY6-F1
#
_entry.id   AF-A0A845PUY6-F1
#
_cell.length_a   1.000
_cell.length_b   1.000
_cell.length_c   1.000
_cell.angle_alpha   90.00
_cell.angle_beta   90.00
_cell.angle_gamma   90.00
#
_symmetry.space_group_name_H-M   'P 1'
#
loop_
_entity.id
_entity.type
_entity.pdbx_description
1 polymer ?
#
loop_
_entity_poly.entity_id
_entity_poly.type
_entity_poly.pdbx_seq_one_letter_code
_entity_poly.pdbx_strand_id
1 'polypeptide(L)'
;LHAVCTTDEIFTDFDVTQDCVHDIHYLKDIKQLFQNCTILGDKAYLSIDYQRDLFTYNQINMEVPMGKNQLGYKPKPYIFRKSRKPIDTLFSQLCDQFMIRRNYAKYFDVFKNRILSKIMSMTVIQCINK
;
A
#
# COMPACT_ATOMS: atom_id res chain seq x y z
N LEU A 1 8.79 1.22 -3.06
CA LEU A 1 7.93 2.14 -2.25
C LEU A 1 6.68 1.37 -1.90
N HIS A 2 6.54 1.05 -0.62
CA HIS A 2 5.31 0.51 -0.07
C HIS A 2 4.59 1.65 0.66
N ALA A 3 3.27 1.70 0.59
CA ALA A 3 2.51 2.68 1.34
C ALA A 3 1.16 2.08 1.75
N VAL A 4 0.70 2.48 2.93
CA VAL A 4 -0.62 2.14 3.47
C VAL A 4 -1.48 3.39 3.41
N CYS A 5 -2.67 3.22 2.85
CA CYS A 5 -3.69 4.26 2.79
C CYS A 5 -4.98 3.76 3.42
N THR A 6 -5.68 4.69 4.05
CA THR A 6 -7.08 4.48 4.46
C THR A 6 -8.00 4.39 3.24
N THR A 7 -9.22 3.87 3.44
CA THR A 7 -10.31 3.95 2.43
C THR A 7 -10.72 5.37 2.07
N ASP A 8 -10.23 6.29 2.87
CA ASP A 8 -10.48 7.71 2.89
C ASP A 8 -9.40 8.51 2.14
N GLU A 9 -8.56 7.80 1.37
CA GLU A 9 -7.52 8.36 0.48
C GLU A 9 -6.38 9.09 1.20
N ILE A 10 -6.27 8.90 2.51
CA ILE A 10 -5.18 9.45 3.33
C ILE A 10 -4.07 8.41 3.49
N PHE A 11 -2.84 8.80 3.15
CA PHE A 11 -1.62 8.03 3.45
C PHE A 11 -1.36 8.03 4.96
N THR A 12 -1.19 6.85 5.55
CA THR A 12 -0.90 6.70 6.98
C THR A 12 0.54 6.33 7.24
N ASP A 13 1.11 5.46 6.39
CA ASP A 13 2.45 4.93 6.55
C ASP A 13 3.06 4.62 5.18
N PHE A 14 4.38 4.71 5.06
CA PHE A 14 5.09 4.34 3.84
C PHE A 14 6.54 3.97 4.13
N ASP A 15 7.09 3.09 3.29
CA ASP A 15 8.49 2.68 3.36
C ASP A 15 9.14 2.57 1.98
N VAL A 16 10.45 2.82 1.95
CA VAL A 16 11.29 2.75 0.75
C VAL A 16 12.28 1.59 0.91
N THR A 17 11.95 0.50 0.23
CA THR A 17 12.80 -0.68 0.09
C THR A 17 13.55 -0.67 -1.24
N GLN A 18 14.65 -1.42 -1.30
CA GLN A 18 15.35 -1.70 -2.56
C GLN A 18 14.54 -2.70 -3.39
N ASP A 19 14.59 -2.60 -4.72
CA ASP A 19 13.85 -3.49 -5.64
C ASP A 19 14.28 -4.97 -5.54
N CYS A 20 15.45 -5.27 -4.96
CA CYS A 20 15.93 -6.64 -4.74
C CYS A 20 15.36 -7.29 -3.46
N VAL A 21 14.68 -6.52 -2.60
CA VAL A 21 14.05 -7.02 -1.38
C VAL A 21 12.62 -7.46 -1.70
N HIS A 22 12.27 -8.68 -1.32
CA HIS A 22 10.91 -9.17 -1.52
C HIS A 22 9.89 -8.38 -0.69
N ASP A 23 8.76 -8.03 -1.31
CA ASP A 23 7.60 -7.37 -0.68
C ASP A 23 7.14 -8.04 0.62
N ILE A 24 7.41 -9.35 0.76
CA ILE A 24 7.14 -10.14 1.96
C ILE A 24 7.80 -9.56 3.22
N HIS A 25 8.96 -8.91 3.09
CA HIS A 25 9.63 -8.28 4.23
C HIS A 25 8.80 -7.14 4.81
N TYR A 26 8.14 -6.36 3.97
CA TYR A 26 7.26 -5.28 4.40
C TYR A 26 6.06 -5.78 5.22
N LEU A 27 5.61 -7.02 4.99
CA LEU A 27 4.56 -7.63 5.83
C LEU A 27 4.99 -7.80 7.28
N LYS A 28 6.29 -7.97 7.56
CA LYS A 28 6.80 -8.08 8.93
C LYS A 28 6.70 -6.74 9.67
N ASP A 29 6.88 -5.64 8.95
CA ASP A 29 6.77 -4.29 9.52
C ASP A 29 5.30 -3.93 9.72
N ILE A 30 4.42 -4.25 8.75
CA ILE A 30 2.96 -4.12 8.90
C ILE A 30 2.45 -4.83 10.16
N LYS A 31 2.98 -6.03 10.42
CA LYS A 31 2.63 -6.85 11.59
C LYS A 31 2.91 -6.13 12.92
N GLN A 32 3.84 -5.18 12.97
CA GLN A 32 4.15 -4.40 14.17
C GLN A 32 3.37 -3.09 14.23
N LEU A 33 3.04 -2.50 13.09
CA LEU A 33 2.46 -1.16 12.99
C LEU A 33 0.93 -1.13 13.10
N PHE A 34 0.24 -2.21 12.72
CA PHE A 34 -1.22 -2.26 12.68
C PHE A 34 -1.78 -3.39 13.56
N GLN A 35 -3.00 -3.21 14.06
CA GLN A 35 -3.71 -4.22 14.84
C GLN A 35 -5.23 -4.11 14.59
N ASN A 36 -5.95 -5.23 14.63
CA ASN A 36 -7.40 -5.32 14.54
C ASN A 36 -8.00 -4.63 13.30
N CYS A 37 -7.38 -4.80 12.13
CA CYS A 37 -7.79 -4.12 10.91
C CYS A 37 -7.84 -5.06 9.70
N THR A 38 -8.47 -4.60 8.62
CA THR A 38 -8.48 -5.31 7.33
C THR A 38 -7.65 -4.55 6.31
N ILE A 39 -6.63 -5.19 5.77
CA ILE A 39 -5.73 -4.60 4.77
C ILE A 39 -6.02 -5.21 3.39
N LEU A 40 -6.25 -4.34 2.41
CA LEU A 40 -6.42 -4.75 1.02
C LEU A 40 -5.05 -4.89 0.36
N GLY A 41 -4.50 -6.10 0.35
CA GLY A 41 -3.21 -6.39 -0.26
C GLY A 41 -3.28 -6.53 -1.78
N ASP A 42 -2.12 -6.35 -2.42
CA ASP A 42 -1.88 -6.73 -3.81
C ASP A 42 -1.61 -8.22 -3.98
N LYS A 43 -1.68 -8.69 -5.24
CA LYS A 43 -1.44 -10.08 -5.61
C LYS A 43 -0.07 -10.61 -5.16
N ALA A 44 0.92 -9.73 -4.99
CA ALA A 44 2.23 -10.10 -4.47
C ALA A 44 2.18 -10.69 -3.04
N TYR A 45 1.14 -10.38 -2.26
CA TYR A 45 0.95 -10.83 -0.88
C TYR A 45 0.05 -12.07 -0.74
N LEU A 46 -0.06 -12.90 -1.78
CA LEU A 46 -0.99 -14.04 -1.83
C LEU A 46 -0.59 -15.23 -0.94
N SER A 47 0.57 -15.20 -0.29
CA SER A 47 1.03 -16.30 0.56
C SER A 47 0.10 -16.52 1.76
N ILE A 48 -0.50 -17.71 1.82
CA ILE A 48 -1.47 -18.10 2.86
C ILE A 48 -0.82 -18.10 4.24
N ASP A 49 0.44 -18.52 4.34
CA ASP A 49 1.15 -18.62 5.62
C ASP A 49 1.33 -17.25 6.26
N TYR A 50 1.66 -16.23 5.46
CA TYR A 50 1.76 -14.86 5.95
C TYR A 50 0.41 -14.26 6.34
N GLN A 51 -0.65 -14.55 5.59
CA GLN A 51 -1.99 -14.08 5.95
C GLN A 51 -2.45 -14.68 7.29
N ARG A 52 -2.17 -15.96 7.52
CA ARG A 52 -2.45 -16.63 8.80
C ARG A 52 -1.61 -16.06 9.94
N ASP A 53 -0.33 -15.81 9.71
CA ASP A 53 0.57 -15.23 10.71
C ASP A 53 0.14 -13.81 11.12
N LEU A 54 -0.24 -12.98 10.14
CA LEU A 54 -0.78 -11.63 10.37
C LEU A 54 -2.07 -11.66 11.22
N PHE A 55 -2.97 -12.60 10.91
CA PHE A 55 -4.21 -12.77 11.67
C PHE A 55 -3.95 -13.26 13.09
N THR A 56 -3.08 -14.26 13.24
CA THR A 56 -2.81 -14.88 14.55
C THR A 56 -2.13 -13.92 15.51
N TYR A 57 -1.22 -13.09 14.99
CA TYR A 57 -0.43 -12.20 15.83
C TYR A 57 -1.17 -10.90 16.19
N ASN A 58 -1.72 -10.19 15.20
CA ASN A 58 -2.30 -8.85 15.39
C ASN A 58 -3.74 -8.71 14.91
N GLN A 59 -4.44 -9.82 14.65
CA GLN A 59 -5.81 -9.83 14.11
C GLN A 59 -5.95 -9.00 12.82
N ILE A 60 -4.89 -8.99 12.00
CA ILE A 60 -4.90 -8.31 10.71
C ILE A 60 -5.48 -9.27 9.66
N ASN A 61 -6.64 -8.91 9.11
CA ASN A 61 -7.25 -9.62 8.00
C ASN A 61 -6.71 -9.09 6.68
N MET A 62 -6.03 -9.94 5.89
CA MET A 62 -5.50 -9.52 4.60
C MET A 62 -6.37 -10.02 3.44
N GLU A 63 -6.91 -9.08 2.67
CA GLU A 63 -7.84 -9.33 1.56
C GLU A 63 -7.15 -9.12 0.21
N VAL A 64 -6.62 -10.20 -0.36
CA VAL A 64 -5.85 -10.19 -1.62
C VAL A 64 -6.73 -10.57 -2.81
N PRO A 65 -6.73 -9.81 -3.92
CA PRO A 65 -7.46 -10.22 -5.12
C PRO A 65 -6.85 -11.48 -5.73
N MET A 66 -7.67 -12.52 -5.90
CA MET A 66 -7.28 -13.70 -6.67
C MET A 66 -7.33 -13.41 -8.17
N GLY A 67 -6.40 -13.99 -8.91
CA GLY A 67 -6.41 -13.99 -10.37
C GLY A 67 -7.55 -14.87 -10.90
N LYS A 68 -8.21 -14.41 -11.99
CA LYS A 68 -9.34 -15.14 -12.60
C LYS A 68 -9.01 -16.57 -13.01
N ASN A 69 -7.74 -16.84 -13.35
CA ASN A 69 -7.28 -18.14 -13.83
C ASN A 69 -6.81 -19.08 -12.70
N GLN A 70 -6.89 -18.64 -11.44
CA GLN A 70 -6.50 -19.47 -10.29
C GLN A 70 -7.63 -20.43 -9.93
N LEU A 71 -7.27 -21.67 -9.60
CA LEU A 71 -8.21 -22.67 -9.09
C LEU A 71 -8.87 -22.14 -7.81
N GLY A 72 -10.20 -22.24 -7.73
CA GLY A 72 -10.97 -21.74 -6.58
C GLY A 72 -11.19 -20.22 -6.58
N TYR A 73 -11.06 -19.54 -7.73
CA TYR A 73 -11.35 -18.12 -7.87
C TYR A 73 -12.71 -17.75 -7.27
N LYS A 74 -12.69 -16.76 -6.38
CA LYS A 74 -13.90 -16.13 -5.83
C LYS A 74 -13.95 -14.67 -6.28
N PRO A 75 -15.08 -14.19 -6.81
CA PRO A 75 -15.21 -12.79 -7.16
C PRO A 75 -15.11 -11.93 -5.91
N LYS A 76 -14.21 -10.94 -5.94
CA LYS A 76 -14.04 -10.01 -4.82
C LYS A 76 -15.33 -9.21 -4.57
N PRO A 77 -15.78 -9.06 -3.32
CA PRO A 77 -16.94 -8.24 -2.96
C PRO A 77 -16.90 -6.84 -3.57
N TYR A 78 -18.07 -6.32 -3.93
CA TYR A 78 -18.19 -4.99 -4.55
C TYR A 78 -17.58 -3.89 -3.67
N ILE A 79 -17.75 -3.97 -2.36
CA ILE A 79 -17.23 -3.00 -1.38
C ILE A 79 -15.71 -2.86 -1.53
N PHE A 80 -14.96 -3.96 -1.52
CA PHE A 80 -13.49 -3.90 -1.67
C PHE A 80 -13.03 -3.43 -3.05
N ARG A 81 -13.80 -3.72 -4.11
CA ARG A 81 -13.50 -3.17 -5.45
C ARG A 81 -13.74 -1.66 -5.49
N LYS A 82 -14.82 -1.19 -4.86
CA LYS A 82 -15.15 0.24 -4.76
C LYS A 82 -14.09 0.99 -3.97
N SER A 83 -13.64 0.45 -2.83
CA SER A 83 -12.59 1.06 -1.99
C SER A 83 -11.21 1.09 -2.63
N ARG A 84 -10.92 0.19 -3.58
CA ARG A 84 -9.61 0.14 -4.26
C ARG A 84 -9.46 1.19 -5.36
N LYS A 85 -10.54 1.50 -6.09
CA LYS A 85 -10.49 2.46 -7.19
C LYS A 85 -9.89 3.83 -6.80
N PRO A 86 -10.31 4.45 -5.68
CA PRO A 86 -9.74 5.74 -5.29
C PRO A 86 -8.27 5.63 -4.89
N ILE A 87 -7.85 4.52 -4.27
CA ILE A 87 -6.44 4.25 -3.98
C ILE A 87 -5.63 4.16 -5.28
N ASP A 88 -6.12 3.43 -6.29
CA ASP A 88 -5.47 3.35 -7.60
C ASP A 88 -5.37 4.75 -8.27
N THR A 89 -6.40 5.58 -8.13
CA THR A 89 -6.40 6.98 -8.59
C THR A 89 -5.38 7.84 -7.83
N LEU A 90 -5.28 7.69 -6.52
CA LEU A 90 -4.33 8.40 -5.66
C LEU A 90 -2.88 8.10 -6.08
N PHE A 91 -2.54 6.83 -6.31
CA PHE A 91 -1.21 6.45 -6.80
C PHE A 91 -0.94 6.93 -8.23
N SER A 92 -1.96 6.99 -9.08
CA SER A 92 -1.84 7.57 -10.42
C SER A 92 -1.54 9.06 -10.36
N GLN A 93 -2.24 9.82 -9.51
CA GLN A 93 -1.96 11.24 -9.26
C GLN A 93 -0.55 11.45 -8.68
N LEU A 94 -0.13 10.61 -7.74
CA LEU A 94 1.23 10.66 -7.20
C LEU A 94 2.29 10.40 -8.29
N CYS A 95 2.01 9.50 -9.24
CA CYS A 95 2.88 9.22 -10.37
C CYS A 95 2.90 10.35 -11.40
N ASP A 96 1.75 10.89 -11.77
CA ASP A 96 1.60 11.79 -12.91
C ASP A 96 1.72 13.26 -12.51
N GLN A 97 1.03 13.68 -11.44
CA GLN A 97 1.03 15.08 -10.97
C GLN A 97 2.29 15.39 -10.17
N PHE A 98 2.63 14.52 -9.21
CA PHE A 98 3.83 14.70 -8.37
C PHE A 98 5.11 14.14 -8.99
N MET A 99 5.00 13.48 -10.15
CA MET A 99 6.11 12.89 -10.88
C MET A 99 7.02 12.06 -9.96
N ILE A 100 6.46 11.26 -9.05
CA ILE A 100 7.24 10.60 -7.98
C ILE A 100 8.38 9.72 -8.54
N ARG A 101 8.16 9.14 -9.73
CA ARG A 101 9.14 8.30 -10.45
C ARG A 101 10.34 9.08 -10.99
N ARG A 102 10.21 10.40 -11.21
CA ARG A 102 11.32 11.25 -11.66
C ARG A 102 12.03 11.84 -10.45
N ASN A 103 13.20 11.31 -10.12
CA ASN A 103 14.03 11.78 -9.03
C ASN A 103 15.51 11.87 -9.44
N TYR A 104 16.10 13.06 -9.32
CA TYR A 104 17.50 13.36 -9.65
C TYR A 104 18.38 13.57 -8.41
N ALA A 105 17.98 13.02 -7.26
CA ALA A 105 18.77 13.09 -6.03
C ALA A 105 20.07 12.29 -6.20
N LYS A 106 21.20 12.89 -5.81
CA LYS A 106 22.51 12.22 -5.82
C LYS A 106 22.77 11.38 -4.57
N TYR A 107 22.06 11.67 -3.48
CA TYR A 107 22.21 11.04 -2.17
C TYR A 107 20.88 10.49 -1.68
N PHE A 108 20.93 9.41 -0.91
CA PHE A 108 19.75 8.70 -0.43
C PHE A 108 18.89 9.53 0.52
N ASP A 109 19.49 10.33 1.41
CA ASP A 109 18.73 11.18 2.33
C ASP A 109 17.91 12.23 1.59
N VAL A 110 18.49 12.81 0.53
CA VAL A 110 17.77 13.75 -0.35
C VAL A 110 16.67 13.03 -1.12
N PHE A 111 16.90 11.79 -1.55
CA PHE A 111 15.87 10.96 -2.17
C PHE A 111 14.69 10.74 -1.22
N LYS A 112 14.95 10.30 0.03
CA LYS A 112 13.92 10.11 1.06
C LYS A 112 13.12 11.37 1.32
N ASN A 113 13.80 12.49 1.54
CA ASN A 113 13.14 13.77 1.81
C ASN A 113 12.25 14.22 0.65
N ARG A 114 12.66 13.97 -0.59
CA ARG A 114 11.84 14.27 -1.78
C ARG A 114 10.62 13.37 -1.89
N ILE A 115 10.76 12.07 -1.63
CA ILE A 115 9.63 11.13 -1.61
C ILE A 115 8.64 11.51 -0.52
N LEU A 116 9.13 11.75 0.70
CA LEU A 116 8.33 12.22 1.84
C LEU A 116 7.59 13.52 1.49
N SER A 117 8.28 14.51 0.94
CA SER A 117 7.66 15.80 0.56
C SER A 117 6.53 15.63 -0.46
N LYS A 118 6.70 14.75 -1.45
CA LYS A 118 5.66 14.47 -2.46
C LYS A 118 4.44 13.77 -1.85
N ILE A 119 4.67 12.74 -1.04
CA ILE A 119 3.59 12.02 -0.35
C ILE A 119 2.85 12.98 0.59
N MET A 120 3.57 13.75 1.40
CA MET A 120 2.97 14.71 2.33
C MET A 120 2.16 15.78 1.61
N SER A 121 2.68 16.32 0.51
CA SER A 121 1.94 17.30 -0.30
C SER A 121 0.64 16.72 -0.83
N MET A 122 0.66 15.47 -1.31
CA MET A 122 -0.53 14.76 -1.75
C MET A 122 -1.53 14.57 -0.60
N THR A 123 -1.05 14.12 0.57
CA THR A 123 -1.90 13.93 1.76
C THR A 123 -2.57 15.23 2.19
N VAL A 124 -1.83 16.34 2.22
CA VAL A 124 -2.38 17.65 2.60
C VAL A 124 -3.50 18.09 1.64
N ILE A 125 -3.30 17.91 0.33
CA ILE A 125 -4.34 18.22 -0.66
C ILE A 125 -5.60 17.39 -0.41
N GLN A 126 -5.46 16.10 -0.10
CA GLN A 126 -6.59 15.23 0.21
C GLN A 126 -7.30 15.62 1.51
N CYS A 127 -6.55 16.06 2.52
CA CYS A 127 -7.13 16.56 3.76
C CYS A 127 -7.91 17.87 3.59
N ILE A 128 -7.45 18.76 2.70
CA ILE A 128 -8.11 20.06 2.45
C ILE A 128 -9.36 19.89 1.58
N ASN A 129 -9.33 18.97 0.60
CA ASN A 129 -10.44 18.78 -0.33
C ASN A 129 -11.60 17.94 0.24
N LYS A 130 -11.49 17.49 1.49
CA LYS A 130 -12.58 16.86 2.24
C LYS A 130 -13.40 17.89 2.98
#